data_AF-A0A970LX36-F1
#
_entry.id   AF-A0A970LX36-F1
#
_cell.length_a   1.000
_cell.length_b   1.000
_cell.length_c   1.000
_cell.angle_alpha   90.00
_cell.angle_beta   90.00
_cell.angle_gamma   90.00
#
_symmetry.space_group_name_H-M   'P 1'
#
loop_
_entity.id
_entity.type
_entity.pdbx_description
1 polymer ?
#
loop_
_entity_poly.entity_id
_entity_poly.type
_entity_poly.pdbx_seq_one_letter_code
_entity_poly.pdbx_strand_id
1 'polypeptide(L)' 'MFKDQLAREVEARRTFAIISHPDAGKTTMTEKLLLWGQAIQVAGMVKSRKSDRGATSDW' A
#
# COMPACT_ATOMS: atom_id res chain seq x y z
N MET A 1 -30.34 12.75 -3.39
CA MET A 1 -29.98 11.47 -4.04
C MET A 1 -28.55 11.44 -4.57
N PHE A 2 -28.16 12.24 -5.58
CA PHE A 2 -26.74 12.30 -6.03
C PHE A 2 -25.76 12.79 -4.96
N LYS A 3 -26.15 13.82 -4.19
CA LYS A 3 -25.31 14.41 -3.14
C LYS A 3 -25.04 13.41 -1.99
N ASP A 4 -26.02 12.58 -1.66
CA ASP A 4 -25.91 11.56 -0.59
C ASP A 4 -25.07 10.36 -1.06
N GLN A 5 -25.09 10.04 -2.35
CA GLN A 5 -24.17 9.07 -2.93
C GLN A 5 -22.75 9.62 -2.94
N LEU A 6 -22.55 10.86 -3.36
CA LEU A 6 -21.24 11.52 -3.35
C LEU A 6 -20.65 11.59 -1.94
N ALA A 7 -21.45 11.99 -0.95
CA ALA A 7 -21.00 12.08 0.44
C ALA A 7 -20.56 10.70 0.99
N ARG A 8 -21.35 9.65 0.75
CA ARG A 8 -21.02 8.28 1.17
C ARG A 8 -19.74 7.76 0.51
N GLU A 9 -19.57 8.02 -0.78
CA GLU A 9 -18.37 7.67 -1.52
C GLU A 9 -17.12 8.36 -0.95
N VAL A 10 -17.22 9.67 -0.69
CA VAL A 10 -16.11 10.43 -0.09
C VAL A 10 -15.77 9.91 1.31
N GLU A 11 -16.78 9.64 2.14
CA GLU A 11 -16.61 9.14 3.50
C GLU A 11 -15.97 7.74 3.58
N ALA A 12 -16.15 6.91 2.55
CA ALA A 12 -15.54 5.58 2.47
C ALA A 12 -14.04 5.59 2.14
N ARG A 13 -13.51 6.68 1.56
CA ARG A 13 -12.11 6.74 1.08
C ARG A 13 -11.11 6.90 2.24
N ARG A 14 -9.99 6.18 2.17
CA ARG A 14 -8.85 6.31 3.09
C ARG A 14 -7.57 6.43 2.29
N THR A 15 -7.00 7.64 2.23
CA THR A 15 -5.74 7.94 1.54
C THR A 15 -4.66 8.21 2.56
N PHE A 16 -3.57 7.44 2.53
CA PHE A 16 -2.49 7.54 3.49
C PHE A 16 -1.15 7.13 2.87
N ALA A 17 -0.06 7.43 3.57
CA ALA A 17 1.30 7.03 3.22
C ALA A 17 1.98 6.38 4.44
N ILE A 18 2.93 5.47 4.18
CA ILE A 18 3.78 4.87 5.22
C ILE A 18 5.14 5.56 5.16
N ILE A 19 5.50 6.28 6.23
CA ILE A 19 6.83 6.89 6.40
C ILE A 19 7.58 6.15 7.51
N SER A 20 8.83 5.77 7.25
CA SER A 20 9.66 5.06 8.23
C SER A 20 11.14 5.27 7.96
N HIS A 21 11.97 5.00 8.96
CA HIS A 21 13.40 4.83 8.79
C HIS A 21 13.72 3.65 7.85
N PRO A 22 14.89 3.61 7.17
CA PRO A 22 15.35 2.43 6.45
C PRO A 22 15.23 1.16 7.29
N ASP A 23 14.90 0.05 6.62
CA ASP A 23 14.76 -1.29 7.21
C ASP A 23 13.70 -1.50 8.30
N ALA A 24 12.91 -0.47 8.65
CA ALA A 24 11.80 -0.57 9.61
C ALA A 24 10.60 -1.43 9.12
N GLY A 25 10.68 -2.00 7.92
CA GLY A 25 9.67 -2.96 7.43
C GLY A 25 8.49 -2.35 6.65
N LYS A 26 8.60 -1.10 6.15
CA LYS A 26 7.54 -0.46 5.34
C LYS A 26 7.02 -1.32 4.19
N THR A 27 7.93 -2.03 3.51
CA THR A 27 7.61 -2.89 2.37
C THR A 27 6.82 -4.12 2.82
N THR A 28 7.23 -4.76 3.93
CA THR A 28 6.52 -5.90 4.52
C THR A 28 5.10 -5.50 4.96
N MET A 29 4.94 -4.33 5.57
CA MET A 29 3.62 -3.82 5.96
C MET A 29 2.73 -3.53 4.74
N THR A 30 3.31 -2.96 3.68
CA THR A 30 2.62 -2.70 2.40
C THR A 30 2.12 -3.99 1.76
N GLU A 31 2.94 -5.04 1.72
CA GLU A 31 2.55 -6.36 1.19
C GLU A 31 1.35 -6.96 1.95
N LYS A 32 1.36 -6.89 3.28
CA LYS A 32 0.25 -7.40 4.12
C LYS A 32 -1.04 -6.63 3.89
N LEU A 33 -0.97 -5.30 3.82
CA LEU A 33 -2.13 -4.45 3.55
C LEU A 33 -2.75 -4.77 2.18
N LEU A 34 -1.92 -4.95 1.15
CA LEU A 34 -2.39 -5.32 -0.19
C LEU A 34 -3.02 -6.72 -0.22
N LEU A 35 -2.45 -7.69 0.51
CA LEU A 35 -3.04 -9.03 0.63
C LEU A 35 -4.41 -8.99 1.31
N TRP A 36 -4.56 -8.26 2.42
CA TRP A 36 -5.84 -8.09 3.11
C TRP A 36 -6.86 -7.33 2.26
N GLY A 37 -6.41 -6.39 1.44
CA GLY A 37 -7.24 -5.71 0.44
C GLY A 37 -7.55 -6.54 -0.81
N GLN A 38 -7.26 -7.85 -0.81
CA GLN A 38 -7.42 -8.76 -1.95
C GLN A 38 -6.68 -8.32 -3.23
N ALA A 39 -5.69 -7.43 -3.11
CA ALA A 39 -4.85 -6.92 -4.20
C ALA A 39 -3.61 -7.80 -4.41
N ILE A 40 -3.81 -9.11 -4.61
CA ILE A 40 -2.76 -10.14 -4.61
C ILE A 40 -1.66 -9.86 -5.65
N GLN A 41 -2.03 -9.47 -6.87
CA GLN A 41 -1.06 -9.17 -7.93
C GLN A 41 -0.15 -7.99 -7.55
N VAL A 42 -0.72 -6.94 -6.94
CA VAL A 42 0.02 -5.78 -6.47
C VAL A 42 0.92 -6.14 -5.29
N ALA A 43 0.42 -6.96 -4.36
CA ALA A 43 1.23 -7.47 -3.24
C ALA A 43 2.46 -8.27 -3.73
N GLY A 44 2.28 -9.12 -4.74
CA GLY A 44 3.36 -9.89 -5.37
C GLY A 44 4.43 -9.02 -6.03
N MET A 45 4.03 -7.95 -6.73
CA MET A 45 4.96 -7.00 -7.34
C MET A 45 5.80 -6.23 -6.31
N VAL A 46 5.20 -5.84 -5.17
CA VAL A 46 5.92 -5.18 -4.07
C VAL A 46 6.98 -6.11 -3.49
N LYS A 47 6.64 -7.40 -3.30
CA LYS A 47 7.59 -8.41 -2.83
C LYS A 47 8.74 -8.65 -3.80
N SER A 48 8.45 -8.77 -5.11
CA SER A 48 9.48 -8.97 -6.14
C SER A 48 10.47 -7.81 -6.20
N ARG A 49 9.99 -6.56 -6.09
CA ARG A 49 10.85 -5.37 -6.05
C ARG A 49 11.78 -5.32 -4.84
N LYS A 50 11.36 -5.91 -3.71
CA LYS A 50 12.21 -6.04 -2.51
C LYS A 50 13.30 -7.09 -2.70
N SER A 51 13.02 -8.20 -3.39
CA SER A 51 14.03 -9.24 -3.65
C SER A 51 15.07 -8.81 -4.69
N ASP A 52 14.69 -7.99 -5.66
CA ASP A 52 15.60 -7.51 -6.71
C ASP A 52 16.56 -6.41 -6.22
N ARG A 53 16.32 -5.85 -5.04
CA ARG A 53 17.12 -4.78 -4.43
C ARG A 53 17.73 -5.27 -3.13
N GLY A 54 18.89 -5.93 -3.22
CA GLY A 54 19.81 -5.99 -2.08
C GLY A 54 20.19 -4.56 -1.69
N ALA A 55 19.71 -4.10 -0.53
CA ALA A 55 20.07 -2.86 0.17
C ALA A 55 20.57 -1.70 -0.72
N THR A 56 19.79 -1.31 -1.72
CA THR A 56 19.87 0.04 -2.30
C THR A 56 18.56 0.72 -2.00
N SER A 57 18.62 1.69 -1.10
CA SER A 57 17.52 2.61 -0.82
C SER A 57 17.11 3.25 -2.14
N ASP A 58 15.89 2.96 -2.59
CA ASP A 58 15.27 3.62 -3.72
C ASP A 58 15.23 5.12 -3.44
N TRP A 59 16.14 5.81 -4.08
CA TRP A 59 15.77 7.00 -4.81
C TRP A 59 15.09 6.47 -6.07
#